data_AF-A0A8T0T2X3-F1
#
_entry.id   AF-A0A8T0T2X3-F1
#
_cell.length_a   1.000
_cell.length_b   1.000
_cell.length_c   1.000
_cell.angle_alpha   90.00
_cell.angle_beta   90.00
_cell.angle_gamma   90.00
#
_symmetry.space_group_name_H-M   'P 1'
#
loop_
_entity.id
_entity.type
_entity.pdbx_description
1 polymer ?
#
loop_
_entity_poly.entity_id
_entity_poly.type
_entity_poly.pdbx_seq_one_letter_code
_entity_poly.pdbx_strand_id
1 'polypeptide(L)'
;MKGRDSNGSDPQSLSAARARLKSTSLNYVDLPNRQNDDTCQYQMFVATWNVGGKTPNNRLNLQDFLQVEESPDIYVLGFQEIVPLTAGNVLVVEDNEPASRWLAIIHQALNEPQEQPDDDDDAPPPEPADGRRHHHHHRRRDSSLFFQTPSLKVLSNSYRVDSALVKTCNCSAEPSSMRRKAAEIRASVYRAEAEADAPSTSAAAGETSTSGCSDAEADNADGTPTAQCEPGGGGSGMSYCLIASKQMVGLFLSVWVKRELVEHIGHLRVDCVGRGIMGWLGNKGCIAISMTLHRSSLCFVCSHLASGEKEGDELRRNADVAEILRSAHFPRACKSPASHRIPERILEHDRMIWLGDLNYRVSLSYEETRTLLEENDWDTLLEKDQLMVEREAGRVFRGWKEGKICFAPTYKYTQNSDAYAGETAKSKKKRRTPAWCDRILWHGDGIEQLQYLRGESRFSDHRPVCGVFAVEVDADDGSKIMRSYYSANARIGYDRPA
;
A
#
# COMPACT_ATOMS: atom_id res chain seq x y z
N MET A 1 -24.85 -60.02 15.19
CA MET A 1 -25.95 -59.05 15.46
C MET A 1 -25.51 -58.12 16.57
N LYS A 2 -25.61 -56.82 16.29
CA LYS A 2 -25.86 -55.68 17.19
C LYS A 2 -24.87 -55.37 18.33
N GLY A 3 -24.27 -54.18 18.20
CA GLY A 3 -24.41 -53.11 19.20
C GLY A 3 -23.21 -52.87 20.11
N ARG A 4 -22.42 -51.84 19.80
CA ARG A 4 -21.70 -51.06 20.83
C ARG A 4 -21.74 -49.57 20.47
N ASP A 5 -22.02 -48.81 21.51
CA ASP A 5 -22.43 -47.42 21.52
C ASP A 5 -21.28 -46.41 21.41
N SER A 6 -21.67 -45.25 20.90
CA SER A 6 -21.20 -43.87 21.12
C SER A 6 -19.94 -43.60 21.95
N ASN A 7 -19.01 -42.84 21.37
CA ASN A 7 -18.69 -41.49 21.84
C ASN A 7 -17.87 -40.74 20.79
N GLY A 8 -18.47 -39.69 20.22
CA GLY A 8 -17.77 -38.70 19.40
C GLY A 8 -17.02 -37.73 20.31
N SER A 9 -15.76 -37.52 20.01
CA SER A 9 -14.95 -36.41 20.55
C SER A 9 -14.78 -35.37 19.45
N ASP A 10 -15.41 -34.21 19.65
CA ASP A 10 -15.13 -32.96 18.93
C ASP A 10 -13.64 -32.58 19.06
N PRO A 11 -12.94 -32.23 17.96
CA PRO A 11 -11.68 -31.54 18.07
C PRO A 11 -11.92 -30.05 18.35
N GLN A 12 -11.41 -29.62 19.50
CA GLN A 12 -11.42 -28.27 20.02
C GLN A 12 -10.91 -27.22 19.00
N SER A 13 -11.55 -26.06 19.07
CA SER A 13 -11.20 -24.81 18.40
C SER A 13 -9.74 -24.40 18.66
N LEU A 14 -8.91 -24.45 17.63
CA LEU A 14 -7.64 -23.73 17.60
C LEU A 14 -7.95 -22.25 17.33
N SER A 15 -7.74 -21.41 18.33
CA SER A 15 -7.76 -19.96 18.19
C SER A 15 -6.67 -19.54 17.21
N ALA A 16 -7.05 -18.72 16.23
CA ALA A 16 -6.11 -18.11 15.29
C ALA A 16 -5.20 -17.16 16.07
N ALA A 17 -3.98 -17.60 16.38
CA ALA A 17 -2.96 -16.76 16.97
C ALA A 17 -2.61 -15.62 15.99
N ARG A 18 -2.72 -14.37 16.45
CA ARG A 18 -2.37 -13.13 15.74
C ARG A 18 -0.87 -13.12 15.46
N ALA A 19 -0.46 -13.49 14.25
CA ALA A 19 0.94 -13.38 13.82
C ALA A 19 1.22 -11.96 13.31
N ARG A 20 1.89 -11.13 14.11
CA ARG A 20 2.56 -9.92 13.62
C ARG A 20 3.70 -10.31 12.67
N LEU A 21 3.89 -9.56 11.60
CA LEU A 21 5.00 -9.76 10.66
C LEU A 21 6.33 -9.47 11.36
N LYS A 22 7.04 -10.54 11.72
CA LYS A 22 8.31 -10.44 12.45
C LYS A 22 9.51 -10.23 11.53
N SER A 23 10.35 -9.25 11.85
CA SER A 23 11.63 -9.08 11.16
C SER A 23 12.56 -10.23 11.55
N THR A 24 12.90 -11.11 10.59
CA THR A 24 13.84 -12.21 10.84
C THR A 24 15.21 -11.79 10.32
N SER A 25 16.21 -11.68 11.20
CA SER A 25 17.57 -11.31 10.83
C SER A 25 18.19 -12.34 9.88
N LEU A 26 18.58 -11.91 8.69
CA LEU A 26 19.40 -12.69 7.74
C LEU A 26 20.86 -12.24 7.85
N ASN A 27 21.78 -13.21 7.95
CA ASN A 27 23.21 -12.95 7.99
C ASN A 27 23.74 -12.63 6.58
N TYR A 28 24.43 -11.50 6.41
CA TYR A 28 25.17 -11.19 5.18
C TYR A 28 26.64 -10.87 5.47
N VAL A 29 27.49 -11.25 4.52
CA VAL A 29 28.97 -11.20 4.54
C VAL A 29 29.45 -9.84 4.02
N ASP A 30 30.39 -9.22 4.73
CA ASP A 30 30.97 -7.89 4.43
C ASP A 30 31.31 -7.66 2.94
N LEU A 31 30.74 -6.60 2.35
CA LEU A 31 31.18 -6.02 1.07
C LEU A 31 32.12 -4.82 1.34
N PRO A 32 33.08 -4.54 0.43
CA PRO A 32 34.16 -3.61 0.70
C PRO A 32 33.69 -2.16 0.82
N ASN A 33 34.20 -1.51 1.86
CA ASN A 33 34.03 -0.13 2.29
C ASN A 33 34.09 0.88 1.11
N ARG A 34 32.93 1.40 0.70
CA ARG A 34 32.84 2.54 -0.23
C ARG A 34 32.96 3.83 0.60
N GLN A 35 34.12 4.48 0.52
CA GLN A 35 34.37 5.77 1.16
C GLN A 35 33.64 6.90 0.40
N ASN A 36 32.93 7.75 1.15
CA ASN A 36 32.10 8.91 0.77
C ASN A 36 30.75 8.62 0.10
N ASP A 37 29.64 8.81 0.80
CA ASP A 37 28.60 9.80 0.45
C ASP A 37 27.46 9.83 1.50
N ASP A 38 26.87 10.99 1.72
CA ASP A 38 25.77 11.23 2.67
C ASP A 38 24.48 10.52 2.22
N THR A 39 24.35 9.20 2.44
CA THR A 39 23.15 8.42 2.10
C THR A 39 22.28 8.13 3.33
N CYS A 40 20.97 8.32 3.20
CA CYS A 40 19.95 7.94 4.17
C CYS A 40 19.27 6.63 3.76
N GLN A 41 18.99 5.73 4.71
CA GLN A 41 18.22 4.52 4.45
C GLN A 41 16.77 4.68 4.91
N TYR A 42 15.81 4.28 4.07
CA TYR A 42 14.37 4.32 4.36
C TYR A 42 13.77 2.92 4.24
N GLN A 43 12.87 2.57 5.15
CA GLN A 43 12.12 1.32 5.06
C GLN A 43 10.82 1.53 4.27
N MET A 44 10.60 0.75 3.23
CA MET A 44 9.39 0.81 2.40
C MET A 44 8.60 -0.49 2.50
N PHE A 45 7.31 -0.39 2.81
CA PHE A 45 6.37 -1.49 2.66
C PHE A 45 5.66 -1.38 1.31
N VAL A 46 5.74 -2.42 0.51
CA VAL A 46 5.11 -2.48 -0.82
C VAL A 46 4.15 -3.65 -0.84
N ALA A 47 2.90 -3.42 -1.24
CA ALA A 47 1.90 -4.48 -1.34
C ALA A 47 1.12 -4.41 -2.64
N THR A 48 0.78 -5.58 -3.18
CA THR A 48 -0.15 -5.73 -4.29
C THR A 48 -1.27 -6.70 -3.95
N TRP A 49 -2.49 -6.40 -4.39
CA TRP A 49 -3.63 -7.29 -4.22
C TRP A 49 -4.68 -7.14 -5.31
N ASN A 50 -4.90 -8.21 -6.10
CA ASN A 50 -6.09 -8.31 -6.94
C ASN A 50 -7.31 -8.65 -6.06
N VAL A 51 -8.28 -7.74 -5.99
CA VAL A 51 -9.45 -7.86 -5.10
C VAL A 51 -10.70 -8.39 -5.82
N GLY A 52 -10.57 -8.83 -7.08
CA GLY A 52 -11.58 -9.62 -7.78
C GLY A 52 -12.92 -8.90 -7.99
N GLY A 53 -12.89 -7.59 -8.23
CA GLY A 53 -14.07 -6.75 -8.43
C GLY A 53 -14.81 -6.38 -7.14
N LYS A 54 -14.20 -6.61 -5.96
CA LYS A 54 -14.86 -6.42 -4.66
C LYS A 54 -14.50 -5.08 -4.03
N THR A 55 -15.53 -4.32 -3.69
CA THR A 55 -15.42 -3.14 -2.85
C THR A 55 -15.25 -3.54 -1.38
N PRO A 56 -14.35 -2.89 -0.62
CA PRO A 56 -14.16 -3.20 0.79
C PRO A 56 -15.43 -2.93 1.59
N ASN A 57 -15.68 -3.75 2.61
CA ASN A 57 -16.79 -3.62 3.55
C ASN A 57 -16.25 -3.56 4.98
N ASN A 58 -17.12 -3.28 5.95
CA ASN A 58 -16.76 -3.07 7.36
C ASN A 58 -16.09 -4.28 8.04
N ARG A 59 -16.06 -5.45 7.39
CA ARG A 59 -15.42 -6.67 7.93
C ARG A 59 -13.99 -6.85 7.45
N LEU A 60 -13.56 -6.12 6.42
CA LEU A 60 -12.19 -6.18 5.95
C LEU A 60 -11.32 -5.35 6.88
N ASN A 61 -10.46 -6.02 7.65
CA ASN A 61 -9.44 -5.38 8.45
C ASN A 61 -8.09 -5.48 7.73
N LEU A 62 -7.45 -4.33 7.47
CA LEU A 62 -6.11 -4.27 6.87
C LEU A 62 -4.99 -4.19 7.92
N GLN A 63 -5.30 -4.02 9.21
CA GLN A 63 -4.29 -3.90 10.26
C GLN A 63 -3.36 -5.12 10.30
N ASP A 64 -3.91 -6.33 10.25
CA ASP A 64 -3.11 -7.56 10.25
C ASP A 64 -2.19 -7.69 9.02
N PHE A 65 -2.52 -6.99 7.93
CA PHE A 65 -1.77 -7.02 6.68
C PHE A 65 -0.73 -5.89 6.58
N LEU A 66 -1.05 -4.70 7.09
CA LEU A 66 -0.21 -3.50 6.97
C LEU A 66 0.69 -3.28 8.19
N GLN A 67 0.45 -3.93 9.32
CA GLN A 67 1.29 -3.78 10.51
C GLN A 67 2.57 -4.63 10.41
N VAL A 68 3.70 -3.93 10.30
CA VAL A 68 5.06 -4.49 10.36
C VAL A 68 5.68 -4.11 11.72
N GLU A 69 6.51 -4.99 12.30
CA GLU A 69 7.15 -4.78 13.61
C GLU A 69 7.92 -3.45 13.70
N GLU A 70 8.63 -3.09 12.63
CA GLU A 70 9.25 -1.78 12.48
C GLU A 70 8.32 -0.95 11.57
N SER A 71 7.77 0.13 12.10
CA SER A 71 6.86 1.00 11.34
C SER A 71 7.57 1.55 10.08
N PRO A 72 7.19 1.15 8.85
CA PRO A 72 7.83 1.56 7.61
C PRO A 72 7.75 3.06 7.40
N ASP A 73 8.74 3.67 6.75
CA ASP A 73 8.73 5.09 6.41
C ASP A 73 7.75 5.43 5.29
N ILE A 74 7.56 4.49 4.36
CA ILE A 74 6.74 4.66 3.16
C ILE A 74 5.92 3.39 2.92
N TYR A 75 4.64 3.56 2.62
CA TYR A 75 3.75 2.50 2.14
C TYR A 75 3.38 2.75 0.68
N VAL A 76 3.57 1.74 -0.16
CA VAL A 76 3.19 1.72 -1.57
C VAL A 76 2.18 0.58 -1.77
N LEU A 77 0.90 0.94 -1.97
CA LEU A 77 -0.19 -0.02 -1.97
C LEU A 77 -0.88 -0.03 -3.33
N GLY A 78 -0.70 -1.12 -4.08
CA GLY A 78 -1.32 -1.37 -5.37
C GLY A 78 -2.47 -2.37 -5.27
N PHE A 79 -3.57 -2.08 -5.94
CA PHE A 79 -4.73 -2.96 -6.04
C PHE A 79 -5.16 -3.12 -7.49
N GLN A 80 -5.67 -4.30 -7.81
CA GLN A 80 -6.23 -4.62 -9.13
C GLN A 80 -7.66 -5.12 -8.98
N GLU A 81 -8.48 -4.88 -10.00
CA GLU A 81 -9.91 -5.18 -9.98
C GLU A 81 -10.66 -4.57 -8.78
N ILE A 82 -10.39 -3.32 -8.42
CA ILE A 82 -11.16 -2.66 -7.34
C ILE A 82 -12.63 -2.36 -7.70
N VAL A 83 -12.99 -2.57 -8.98
CA VAL A 83 -14.35 -2.47 -9.50
C VAL A 83 -14.68 -3.67 -10.37
N PRO A 84 -15.95 -4.12 -10.44
CA PRO A 84 -16.37 -5.13 -11.41
C PRO A 84 -16.14 -4.63 -12.84
N LEU A 85 -15.64 -5.49 -13.73
CA LEU A 85 -15.42 -5.15 -15.15
C LEU A 85 -16.74 -5.15 -15.94
N THR A 86 -17.62 -4.19 -15.65
CA THR A 86 -18.84 -3.92 -16.42
C THR A 86 -18.56 -2.92 -17.54
N ALA A 87 -19.38 -2.92 -18.60
CA ALA A 87 -19.26 -1.94 -19.68
C ALA A 87 -19.33 -0.49 -19.14
N GLY A 88 -20.14 -0.25 -18.10
CA GLY A 88 -20.20 1.04 -17.39
C GLY A 88 -18.85 1.45 -16.83
N ASN A 89 -18.22 0.59 -16.02
CA ASN A 89 -16.95 0.92 -15.36
C ASN A 89 -15.77 1.09 -16.32
N VAL A 90 -15.86 0.53 -17.53
CA VAL A 90 -14.79 0.58 -18.54
C VAL A 90 -14.97 1.73 -19.53
N LEU A 91 -16.21 2.10 -19.87
CA LEU A 91 -16.51 3.06 -20.95
C LEU A 91 -17.12 4.39 -20.46
N VAL A 92 -17.62 4.45 -19.23
CA VAL A 92 -18.22 5.65 -18.63
C VAL A 92 -17.18 6.38 -17.78
N VAL A 93 -17.45 7.63 -17.43
CA VAL A 93 -16.65 8.45 -16.51
C VAL A 93 -16.29 7.63 -15.26
N GLU A 94 -15.00 7.64 -14.92
CA GLU A 94 -14.42 6.89 -13.82
C GLU A 94 -15.05 7.28 -12.47
N ASP A 95 -15.74 6.31 -11.84
CA ASP A 95 -16.23 6.44 -10.47
C ASP A 95 -15.09 6.19 -9.48
N ASN A 96 -14.77 7.23 -8.69
CA ASN A 96 -13.71 7.19 -7.67
C ASN A 96 -14.22 6.78 -6.28
N GLU A 97 -15.51 6.47 -6.12
CA GLU A 97 -16.07 5.97 -4.86
C GLU A 97 -15.34 4.71 -4.35
N PRO A 98 -15.04 3.70 -5.19
CA PRO A 98 -14.32 2.50 -4.74
C PRO A 98 -12.91 2.80 -4.23
N ALA A 99 -12.13 3.63 -4.93
CA ALA A 99 -10.82 4.08 -4.45
C ALA A 99 -10.94 4.85 -3.13
N SER A 100 -11.97 5.69 -2.97
CA SER A 100 -12.17 6.46 -1.74
C SER A 100 -12.46 5.56 -0.53
N ARG A 101 -13.19 4.45 -0.72
CA ARG A 101 -13.40 3.45 0.33
C ARG A 101 -12.11 2.72 0.70
N TRP A 102 -11.29 2.36 -0.29
CA TRP A 102 -9.96 1.78 -0.03
C TRP A 102 -9.07 2.73 0.76
N LEU A 103 -9.01 4.01 0.38
CA LEU A 103 -8.23 5.01 1.10
C LEU A 103 -8.68 5.16 2.56
N ALA A 104 -9.99 5.13 2.83
CA ALA A 104 -10.52 5.23 4.19
C ALA A 104 -10.04 4.08 5.09
N ILE A 105 -10.11 2.82 4.62
CA ILE A 105 -9.68 1.67 5.42
C ILE A 105 -8.14 1.58 5.55
N ILE A 106 -7.40 2.08 4.56
CA ILE A 106 -5.94 2.18 4.64
C ILE A 106 -5.56 3.23 5.69
N HIS A 107 -6.16 4.43 5.61
CA HIS A 107 -5.95 5.48 6.59
C HIS A 107 -6.21 4.97 8.01
N GLN A 108 -7.33 4.26 8.19
CA GLN A 108 -7.68 3.66 9.47
C GLN A 108 -6.59 2.72 9.99
N ALA A 109 -6.12 1.80 9.13
CA ALA A 109 -5.10 0.83 9.49
C ALA A 109 -3.72 1.45 9.79
N LEU A 110 -3.40 2.59 9.17
CA LEU A 110 -2.11 3.27 9.36
C LEU A 110 -2.08 4.26 10.53
N ASN A 111 -3.22 4.87 10.88
CA ASN A 111 -3.25 6.03 11.79
C ASN A 111 -4.11 5.87 13.05
N GLU A 112 -5.00 4.90 13.15
CA GLU A 112 -5.83 4.75 14.37
C GLU A 112 -5.08 3.98 15.49
N PRO A 113 -5.08 4.49 16.74
CA PRO A 113 -4.52 3.79 17.89
C PRO A 113 -5.23 2.46 18.15
N GLN A 114 -4.47 1.45 18.58
CA GLN A 114 -5.02 0.16 18.95
C GLN A 114 -5.65 0.28 20.35
N GLU A 115 -6.94 -0.04 20.52
CA GLU A 115 -7.48 -0.38 21.83
C GLU A 115 -6.73 -1.65 22.30
N GLN A 116 -5.84 -1.51 23.28
CA GLN A 116 -5.33 -2.67 24.01
C GLN A 116 -6.53 -3.35 24.69
N PRO A 117 -6.63 -4.69 24.70
CA PRO A 117 -7.55 -5.34 25.62
C PRO A 117 -7.09 -4.96 27.03
N ASP A 118 -7.96 -4.32 27.81
CA ASP A 118 -7.70 -4.03 29.21
C ASP A 118 -7.42 -5.37 29.93
N ASP A 119 -6.19 -5.56 30.42
CA ASP A 119 -5.79 -6.66 31.31
C ASP A 119 -6.34 -6.42 32.74
N ASP A 120 -7.64 -6.15 32.87
CA ASP A 120 -8.31 -5.97 34.17
C ASP A 120 -9.50 -6.95 34.28
N ASP A 121 -9.19 -8.24 34.44
CA ASP A 121 -10.17 -9.24 34.89
C ASP A 121 -9.47 -10.24 35.84
N ASP A 122 -9.05 -9.75 37.01
CA ASP A 122 -8.60 -10.62 38.12
C ASP A 122 -9.01 -10.06 39.50
N ALA A 123 -10.28 -9.68 39.64
CA ALA A 123 -10.89 -9.42 40.94
C ALA A 123 -12.24 -10.16 41.06
N PRO A 124 -12.45 -11.02 42.08
CA PRO A 124 -13.71 -11.71 42.25
C PRO A 124 -14.80 -10.73 42.73
N PRO A 125 -16.07 -10.89 42.29
CA PRO A 125 -17.13 -9.93 42.59
C PRO A 125 -17.59 -10.02 44.06
N PRO A 126 -17.92 -8.90 44.73
CA PRO A 126 -18.59 -8.92 46.02
C PRO A 126 -20.10 -9.21 45.86
N GLU A 127 -20.66 -9.93 46.83
CA GLU A 127 -22.08 -10.30 46.96
C GLU A 127 -23.05 -9.08 46.98
N PRO A 128 -24.33 -9.26 46.56
CA PRO A 128 -25.20 -8.14 46.25
C PRO A 128 -25.90 -7.57 47.49
N ALA A 129 -25.84 -6.24 47.64
CA ALA A 129 -26.77 -5.48 48.47
C ALA A 129 -27.61 -4.55 47.58
N ASP A 130 -28.90 -4.53 47.90
CA ASP A 130 -30.04 -3.80 47.32
C ASP A 130 -29.79 -2.56 46.44
N GLY A 131 -30.52 -2.54 45.33
CA GLY A 131 -31.36 -1.39 44.98
C GLY A 131 -30.71 -0.20 44.28
N ARG A 132 -30.60 -0.28 42.95
CA ARG A 132 -31.07 0.73 41.95
C ARG A 132 -30.50 0.37 40.57
N ARG A 133 -31.39 0.11 39.61
CA ARG A 133 -31.02 -0.13 38.21
C ARG A 133 -30.60 1.19 37.54
N HIS A 134 -29.30 1.38 37.33
CA HIS A 134 -28.80 2.23 36.27
C HIS A 134 -28.21 1.33 35.18
N HIS A 135 -28.91 1.22 34.05
CA HIS A 135 -28.37 0.59 32.85
C HIS A 135 -27.29 1.51 32.26
N HIS A 136 -26.03 1.27 32.60
CA HIS A 136 -24.91 1.77 31.78
C HIS A 136 -24.80 0.88 30.54
N HIS A 137 -25.37 1.34 29.44
CA HIS A 137 -25.00 0.84 28.12
C HIS A 137 -23.54 1.22 27.85
N HIS A 138 -22.60 0.28 28.01
CA HIS A 138 -21.34 0.35 27.29
C HIS A 138 -21.66 0.18 25.80
N ARG A 139 -21.83 1.32 25.14
CA ARG A 139 -21.96 1.42 23.69
C ARG A 139 -20.58 1.04 23.13
N ARG A 140 -20.41 -0.22 22.71
CA ARG A 140 -19.35 -0.58 21.76
C ARG A 140 -19.36 0.52 20.69
N ARG A 141 -18.23 1.20 20.48
CA ARG A 141 -18.03 2.07 19.32
C ARG A 141 -18.08 1.15 18.12
N ASP A 142 -19.29 1.02 17.60
CA ASP A 142 -19.60 0.23 16.44
C ASP A 142 -18.77 0.82 15.29
N SER A 143 -18.03 -0.02 14.57
CA SER A 143 -17.23 0.34 13.39
C SER A 143 -18.09 0.80 12.20
N SER A 144 -19.34 1.19 12.48
CA SER A 144 -20.40 1.56 11.57
C SER A 144 -20.43 3.05 11.20
N LEU A 145 -19.68 3.92 11.90
CA LEU A 145 -19.75 5.37 11.66
C LEU A 145 -19.12 5.82 10.32
N PHE A 146 -18.18 5.05 9.76
CA PHE A 146 -17.51 5.39 8.49
C PHE A 146 -18.38 5.23 7.24
N PHE A 147 -19.33 4.31 7.27
CA PHE A 147 -20.26 4.10 6.17
C PHE A 147 -21.55 4.93 6.34
N GLN A 148 -21.61 5.81 7.35
CA GLN A 148 -22.79 6.57 7.73
C GLN A 148 -22.59 8.11 7.83
N THR A 149 -21.44 8.69 7.43
CA THR A 149 -21.20 10.16 7.52
C THR A 149 -20.56 10.76 6.25
N PRO A 150 -20.62 12.11 6.02
CA PRO A 150 -20.85 12.73 4.70
C PRO A 150 -19.64 12.68 3.77
N SER A 151 -19.92 12.47 2.46
CA SER A 151 -19.02 12.55 1.30
C SER A 151 -17.59 12.02 1.54
N LEU A 152 -17.31 10.80 1.07
CA LEU A 152 -15.96 10.19 1.07
C LEU A 152 -14.85 11.11 0.52
N LYS A 153 -15.20 12.10 -0.30
CA LYS A 153 -14.27 13.15 -0.76
C LYS A 153 -13.74 14.03 0.38
N VAL A 154 -14.59 14.41 1.33
CA VAL A 154 -14.21 15.20 2.51
C VAL A 154 -13.23 14.42 3.38
N LEU A 155 -13.50 13.14 3.62
CA LEU A 155 -12.58 12.26 4.35
C LEU A 155 -11.24 12.13 3.62
N SER A 156 -11.24 11.98 2.29
CA SER A 156 -9.97 11.90 1.55
C SER A 156 -9.12 13.16 1.60
N ASN A 157 -9.75 14.32 1.79
CA ASN A 157 -9.04 15.58 1.91
C ASN A 157 -8.39 15.76 3.29
N SER A 158 -8.84 15.06 4.34
CA SER A 158 -8.31 15.26 5.69
C SER A 158 -6.92 14.64 5.89
N TYR A 159 -6.60 13.54 5.20
CA TYR A 159 -5.32 12.85 5.29
C TYR A 159 -4.40 13.04 4.09
N ARG A 160 -4.83 13.81 3.08
CA ARG A 160 -4.04 14.10 1.89
C ARG A 160 -3.19 15.35 2.10
N VAL A 161 -1.92 15.27 1.76
CA VAL A 161 -1.03 16.44 1.73
C VAL A 161 -1.47 17.41 0.64
N ASP A 162 -1.28 18.72 0.84
CA ASP A 162 -1.45 19.69 -0.23
C ASP A 162 -0.58 19.28 -1.44
N SER A 163 -1.26 18.96 -2.55
CA SER A 163 -0.59 18.48 -3.75
C SER A 163 0.41 19.49 -4.31
N ALA A 164 0.24 20.79 -4.04
CA ALA A 164 1.20 21.80 -4.45
C ALA A 164 2.57 21.56 -3.82
N LEU A 165 2.61 21.12 -2.56
CA LEU A 165 3.84 20.93 -1.80
C LEU A 165 4.70 19.80 -2.40
N VAL A 166 4.12 18.63 -2.65
CA VAL A 166 4.83 17.45 -3.18
C VAL A 166 5.09 17.51 -4.69
N LYS A 167 4.37 18.35 -5.43
CA LYS A 167 4.64 18.61 -6.86
C LYS A 167 5.75 19.65 -7.08
N THR A 168 6.11 20.42 -6.05
CA THR A 168 7.15 21.44 -6.19
C THR A 168 8.53 20.83 -6.45
N CYS A 169 9.37 21.62 -7.12
CA CYS A 169 10.75 21.27 -7.40
C CYS A 169 11.61 21.42 -6.13
N ASN A 170 12.40 20.40 -5.81
CA ASN A 170 13.40 20.42 -4.73
C ASN A 170 14.85 20.60 -5.23
N CYS A 171 15.09 20.88 -6.52
CA CYS A 171 16.44 21.07 -7.07
C CYS A 171 17.18 22.27 -6.41
N SER A 172 18.43 22.06 -6.03
CA SER A 172 19.34 23.06 -5.48
C SER A 172 19.93 23.97 -6.57
N ALA A 173 19.17 24.95 -7.07
CA ALA A 173 19.73 26.09 -7.80
C ALA A 173 18.79 27.32 -7.67
N GLU A 174 19.16 28.26 -6.80
CA GLU A 174 18.60 29.62 -6.62
C GLU A 174 17.09 29.74 -6.25
N PRO A 175 16.68 30.79 -5.51
CA PRO A 175 15.32 30.88 -4.98
C PRO A 175 14.34 31.26 -6.08
N SER A 176 13.76 30.25 -6.74
CA SER A 176 12.54 30.48 -7.53
C SER A 176 11.42 30.99 -6.61
N SER A 177 10.57 31.89 -7.09
CA SER A 177 9.37 32.35 -6.37
C SER A 177 8.49 31.19 -5.92
N MET A 178 8.51 30.07 -6.64
CA MET A 178 7.87 28.81 -6.25
C MET A 178 8.51 28.14 -5.05
N ARG A 179 9.84 28.17 -4.89
CA ARG A 179 10.53 27.63 -3.71
C ARG A 179 10.27 28.50 -2.48
N ARG A 180 10.24 29.83 -2.64
CA ARG A 180 9.84 30.75 -1.55
C ARG A 180 8.38 30.52 -1.17
N LYS A 181 7.48 30.40 -2.15
CA LYS A 181 6.06 30.08 -1.92
C LYS A 181 5.87 28.70 -1.29
N ALA A 182 6.63 27.69 -1.70
CA ALA A 182 6.60 26.36 -1.10
C ALA A 182 7.17 26.35 0.31
N ALA A 183 8.25 27.10 0.58
CA ALA A 183 8.80 27.28 1.93
C ALA A 183 7.84 28.08 2.83
N GLU A 184 7.15 29.09 2.27
CA GLU A 184 6.09 29.85 2.95
C GLU A 184 4.88 28.97 3.25
N ILE A 185 4.44 28.14 2.28
CA ILE A 185 3.36 27.15 2.48
C ILE A 185 3.79 26.16 3.56
N ARG A 186 4.98 25.55 3.45
CA ARG A 186 5.56 24.65 4.48
C ARG A 186 5.54 25.33 5.85
N ALA A 187 6.11 26.53 5.96
CA ALA A 187 6.16 27.29 7.20
C ALA A 187 4.78 27.71 7.72
N SER A 188 3.78 27.91 6.85
CA SER A 188 2.41 28.25 7.24
C SER A 188 1.64 27.05 7.78
N VAL A 189 1.86 25.85 7.21
CA VAL A 189 1.29 24.59 7.72
C VAL A 189 1.86 24.31 9.10
N TYR A 190 3.18 24.38 9.28
CA TYR A 190 3.79 24.17 10.60
C TYR A 190 3.41 25.24 11.64
N ARG A 191 3.21 26.50 11.24
CA ARG A 191 2.72 27.54 12.16
C ARG A 191 1.27 27.31 12.60
N ALA A 192 0.39 26.94 11.67
CA ALA A 192 -0.99 26.61 12.00
C ALA A 192 -1.08 25.38 12.94
N GLU A 193 -0.16 24.42 12.79
CA GLU A 193 -0.08 23.24 13.66
C GLU A 193 0.52 23.58 15.04
N ALA A 194 1.57 24.41 15.11
CA ALA A 194 2.14 24.88 16.37
C ALA A 194 1.17 25.75 17.18
N GLU A 195 0.29 26.50 16.50
CA GLU A 195 -0.80 27.27 17.12
C GLU A 195 -1.96 26.37 17.58
N ALA A 196 -2.19 25.23 16.95
CA ALA A 196 -3.21 24.25 17.34
C ALA A 196 -2.80 23.39 18.54
N ASP A 197 -1.50 23.13 18.72
CA ASP A 197 -0.93 22.42 19.87
C ASP A 197 -0.57 23.34 21.06
N ALA A 198 -0.73 24.67 20.92
CA ALA A 198 -0.46 25.61 22.00
C ALA A 198 -1.54 25.54 23.10
N PRO A 199 -1.16 25.43 24.40
CA PRO A 199 -2.12 25.50 25.50
C PRO A 199 -2.85 26.84 25.48
N SER A 200 -4.19 26.82 25.54
CA SER A 200 -5.03 28.02 25.53
C SER A 200 -4.81 28.87 26.78
N THR A 201 -3.90 29.84 26.72
CA THR A 201 -3.85 30.92 27.70
C THR A 201 -4.81 32.03 27.28
N SER A 202 -5.98 32.05 27.90
CA SER A 202 -6.94 33.15 27.76
C SER A 202 -6.41 34.42 28.42
N ALA A 203 -6.25 35.51 27.67
CA ALA A 203 -6.32 36.86 28.20
C ALA A 203 -6.83 37.81 27.11
N ALA A 204 -7.93 38.48 27.43
CA ALA A 204 -8.69 39.38 26.58
C ALA A 204 -8.14 40.82 26.59
N ALA A 205 -8.22 41.49 25.44
CA ALA A 205 -8.49 42.92 25.18
C ALA A 205 -8.14 43.14 23.69
N GLY A 206 -8.92 43.73 22.80
CA GLY A 206 -9.99 44.71 22.90
C GLY A 206 -9.77 45.70 21.75
N GLU A 207 -10.87 46.10 21.09
CA GLU A 207 -11.00 47.30 20.23
C GLU A 207 -10.84 47.16 18.69
N THR A 208 -12.02 47.11 18.04
CA THR A 208 -12.54 47.95 16.93
C THR A 208 -11.57 48.68 16.00
N SER A 209 -11.72 48.47 14.68
CA SER A 209 -12.11 49.55 13.75
C SER A 209 -12.51 49.02 12.36
N THR A 210 -13.56 49.64 11.84
CA THR A 210 -14.23 49.45 10.56
C THR A 210 -13.54 50.23 9.44
N SER A 211 -13.44 49.66 8.23
CA SER A 211 -13.61 50.40 6.98
C SER A 211 -13.97 49.44 5.84
N GLY A 212 -15.06 49.77 5.15
CA GLY A 212 -15.63 48.99 4.06
C GLY A 212 -15.38 49.59 2.67
N CYS A 213 -15.70 48.77 1.66
CA CYS A 213 -16.33 49.04 0.36
C CYS A 213 -16.05 47.78 -0.49
N SER A 214 -17.03 46.91 -0.78
CA SER A 214 -18.07 47.03 -1.84
C SER A 214 -17.41 47.11 -3.23
N ASP A 215 -17.69 46.25 -4.21
CA ASP A 215 -18.97 45.74 -4.74
C ASP A 215 -18.77 44.29 -5.29
N ALA A 216 -19.65 43.31 -5.01
CA ALA A 216 -20.90 42.97 -5.72
C ALA A 216 -20.64 42.45 -7.15
N GLU A 217 -21.16 41.31 -7.64
CA GLU A 217 -22.46 40.64 -7.48
C GLU A 217 -22.28 39.10 -7.70
N ALA A 218 -22.83 38.22 -6.85
CA ALA A 218 -24.19 37.63 -6.87
C ALA A 218 -24.37 36.64 -8.05
N ASP A 219 -24.62 35.34 -7.87
CA ASP A 219 -25.80 34.65 -7.30
C ASP A 219 -25.46 33.14 -7.26
N ASN A 220 -26.03 32.23 -6.46
CA ASN A 220 -27.21 32.23 -5.61
C ASN A 220 -27.03 31.15 -4.52
N ALA A 221 -27.55 31.44 -3.33
CA ALA A 221 -27.51 30.62 -2.14
C ALA A 221 -28.64 29.57 -2.11
N ASP A 222 -28.39 28.46 -1.41
CA ASP A 222 -29.38 27.94 -0.45
C ASP A 222 -28.61 27.41 0.77
N GLY A 223 -29.07 27.80 1.96
CA GLY A 223 -28.35 27.67 3.21
C GLY A 223 -29.15 26.93 4.26
N THR A 224 -28.49 26.10 5.06
CA THR A 224 -28.86 25.83 6.46
C THR A 224 -27.69 25.11 7.18
N PRO A 225 -27.65 25.14 8.52
CA PRO A 225 -26.63 25.79 9.32
C PRO A 225 -25.39 24.91 9.60
N THR A 226 -24.22 25.54 9.60
CA THR A 226 -22.97 24.99 10.16
C THR A 226 -23.13 24.74 11.65
N ALA A 227 -23.35 23.48 12.02
CA ALA A 227 -23.13 23.00 13.38
C ALA A 227 -21.62 23.05 13.65
N GLN A 228 -21.21 23.98 14.50
CA GLN A 228 -19.89 23.98 15.14
C GLN A 228 -19.80 22.71 16.00
N CYS A 229 -19.06 21.72 15.53
CA CYS A 229 -18.55 20.67 16.39
C CYS A 229 -17.28 21.19 17.02
N GLU A 230 -17.32 21.48 18.32
CA GLU A 230 -16.12 21.70 19.11
C GLU A 230 -15.18 20.48 19.00
N PRO A 231 -13.86 20.68 18.86
CA PRO A 231 -12.92 19.59 18.90
C PRO A 231 -12.83 19.07 20.34
N GLY A 232 -13.46 17.93 20.60
CA GLY A 232 -13.17 17.13 21.78
C GLY A 232 -11.68 16.79 21.80
N GLY A 233 -10.99 17.23 22.85
CA GLY A 233 -9.55 17.13 23.00
C GLY A 233 -8.99 15.71 23.00
N GLY A 234 -7.75 15.60 22.53
CA GLY A 234 -6.95 14.38 22.48
C GLY A 234 -6.07 14.35 21.23
N GLY A 235 -4.99 15.13 21.22
CA GLY A 235 -4.03 15.15 20.13
C GLY A 235 -3.33 13.79 19.94
N SER A 236 -3.67 13.10 18.85
CA SER A 236 -2.74 12.22 18.16
C SER A 236 -2.70 12.66 16.70
N GLY A 237 -1.72 13.49 16.34
CA GLY A 237 -1.50 13.88 14.94
C GLY A 237 -1.32 12.65 14.05
N MET A 238 -1.80 12.70 12.81
CA MET A 238 -1.66 11.58 11.87
C MET A 238 -0.19 11.23 11.64
N SER A 239 0.16 9.96 11.81
CA SER A 239 1.53 9.46 11.62
C SER A 239 1.91 9.31 10.14
N TYR A 240 0.95 8.93 9.28
CA TYR A 240 1.10 8.81 7.83
C TYR A 240 0.16 9.74 7.07
N CYS A 241 0.68 10.36 6.03
CA CYS A 241 -0.06 11.21 5.11
C CYS A 241 -0.11 10.60 3.71
N LEU A 242 -1.24 10.75 3.02
CA LEU A 242 -1.39 10.36 1.62
C LEU A 242 -0.75 11.43 0.73
N ILE A 243 0.29 11.07 -0.02
CA ILE A 243 0.93 11.98 -0.98
C ILE A 243 0.42 11.80 -2.40
N ALA A 244 0.01 10.58 -2.76
CA ALA A 244 -0.44 10.25 -4.10
C ALA A 244 -1.48 9.13 -4.07
N SER A 245 -2.55 9.28 -4.83
CA SER A 245 -3.41 8.15 -5.20
C SER A 245 -4.02 8.35 -6.57
N LYS A 246 -4.16 7.25 -7.30
CA LYS A 246 -4.74 7.24 -8.65
C LYS A 246 -5.52 5.95 -8.87
N GLN A 247 -6.69 6.09 -9.49
CA GLN A 247 -7.47 5.00 -10.07
C GLN A 247 -7.35 5.06 -11.60
N MET A 248 -7.32 3.88 -12.22
CA MET A 248 -7.50 3.66 -13.66
C MET A 248 -8.39 2.43 -13.86
N VAL A 249 -9.69 2.65 -14.08
CA VAL A 249 -10.71 1.60 -14.15
C VAL A 249 -10.67 0.74 -12.88
N GLY A 250 -10.08 -0.45 -12.96
CA GLY A 250 -9.93 -1.38 -11.83
C GLY A 250 -8.55 -1.38 -11.19
N LEU A 251 -7.57 -0.66 -11.75
CA LEU A 251 -6.29 -0.46 -11.10
C LEU A 251 -6.36 0.69 -10.11
N PHE A 252 -5.68 0.53 -8.98
CA PHE A 252 -5.53 1.57 -7.98
C PHE A 252 -4.13 1.52 -7.38
N LEU A 253 -3.51 2.68 -7.20
CA LEU A 253 -2.21 2.81 -6.54
C LEU A 253 -2.26 3.99 -5.58
N SER A 254 -1.76 3.79 -4.36
CA SER A 254 -1.60 4.84 -3.36
C SER A 254 -0.23 4.79 -2.70
N VAL A 255 0.30 5.97 -2.36
CA VAL A 255 1.58 6.13 -1.65
C VAL A 255 1.34 6.97 -0.40
N TRP A 256 1.70 6.41 0.74
CA TRP A 256 1.60 7.01 2.06
C TRP A 256 2.98 7.13 2.66
N VAL A 257 3.26 8.24 3.35
CA VAL A 257 4.58 8.50 3.93
C VAL A 257 4.42 9.02 5.34
N LYS A 258 5.40 8.73 6.19
CA LYS A 258 5.47 9.38 7.50
C LYS A 258 5.45 10.90 7.33
N ARG A 259 4.72 11.58 8.23
CA ARG A 259 4.50 13.03 8.14
C ARG A 259 5.80 13.82 8.05
N GLU A 260 6.84 13.43 8.78
CA GLU A 260 8.15 14.10 8.75
C GLU A 260 8.89 13.98 7.41
N LEU A 261 8.53 13.02 6.55
CA LEU A 261 9.18 12.84 5.25
C LEU A 261 8.58 13.71 4.15
N VAL A 262 7.40 14.27 4.38
CA VAL A 262 6.66 15.06 3.39
C VAL A 262 7.48 16.25 2.88
N GLU A 263 8.29 16.88 3.73
CA GLU A 263 9.10 18.02 3.32
C GLU A 263 10.25 17.65 2.37
N HIS A 264 10.69 16.40 2.37
CA HIS A 264 11.77 15.93 1.51
C HIS A 264 11.29 15.42 0.15
N ILE A 265 9.97 15.39 -0.06
CA ILE A 265 9.35 14.89 -1.28
C ILE A 265 9.12 16.03 -2.27
N GLY A 266 9.44 15.78 -3.53
CA GLY A 266 9.25 16.71 -4.64
C GLY A 266 8.91 16.00 -5.94
N HIS A 267 8.65 16.80 -6.97
CA HIS A 267 8.47 16.34 -8.36
C HIS A 267 7.43 15.22 -8.53
N LEU A 268 6.44 15.11 -7.64
CA LEU A 268 5.44 14.06 -7.69
C LEU A 268 4.61 14.15 -8.98
N ARG A 269 4.64 13.09 -9.77
CA ARG A 269 3.93 12.97 -11.06
C ARG A 269 3.33 11.58 -11.19
N VAL A 270 2.23 11.50 -11.92
CA VAL A 270 1.50 10.25 -12.14
C VAL A 270 1.23 10.10 -13.63
N ASP A 271 1.43 8.89 -14.13
CA ASP A 271 1.08 8.51 -15.49
C ASP A 271 0.28 7.19 -15.51
N CYS A 272 -0.50 6.98 -16.56
CA CYS A 272 -1.38 5.82 -16.71
C CYS A 272 -1.31 5.29 -18.14
N VAL A 273 -0.93 4.03 -18.30
CA VAL A 273 -0.84 3.37 -19.61
C VAL A 273 -1.87 2.26 -19.67
N GLY A 274 -2.90 2.42 -20.52
CA GLY A 274 -3.90 1.40 -20.77
C GLY A 274 -3.41 0.33 -21.75
N ARG A 275 -3.72 -0.94 -21.47
CA ARG A 275 -3.34 -2.13 -22.27
C ARG A 275 -4.51 -3.09 -22.53
N GLY A 276 -5.71 -2.73 -22.08
CA GLY A 276 -6.89 -3.58 -22.07
C GLY A 276 -7.53 -3.77 -23.42
N ILE A 277 -8.86 -3.73 -23.45
CA ILE A 277 -9.63 -3.92 -24.69
C ILE A 277 -9.10 -2.98 -25.78
N MET A 278 -9.00 -3.49 -27.02
CA MET A 278 -8.40 -2.81 -28.18
C MET A 278 -6.92 -2.40 -28.00
N GLY A 279 -6.24 -2.86 -26.95
CA GLY A 279 -4.85 -2.56 -26.68
C GLY A 279 -4.61 -1.14 -26.15
N TRP A 280 -5.63 -0.48 -25.58
CA TRP A 280 -5.44 0.85 -24.96
C TRP A 280 -6.45 1.19 -23.85
N LEU A 281 -7.52 0.41 -23.64
CA LEU A 281 -8.45 0.64 -22.53
C LEU A 281 -7.82 0.37 -21.16
N GLY A 282 -8.29 1.08 -20.13
CA GLY A 282 -7.67 1.08 -18.79
C GLY A 282 -7.92 -0.16 -17.91
N ASN A 283 -8.69 -1.16 -18.36
CA ASN A 283 -8.98 -2.37 -17.56
C ASN A 283 -7.77 -3.32 -17.41
N LYS A 284 -6.71 -3.06 -18.17
CA LYS A 284 -5.37 -3.64 -18.05
C LYS A 284 -4.36 -2.52 -18.30
N GLY A 285 -3.12 -2.73 -17.89
CA GLY A 285 -2.03 -1.77 -18.06
C GLY A 285 -1.39 -1.41 -16.74
N CYS A 286 -1.01 -0.14 -16.55
CA CYS A 286 -0.41 0.30 -15.29
C CYS A 286 -0.77 1.71 -14.87
N ILE A 287 -0.59 1.96 -13.58
CA ILE A 287 -0.44 3.29 -12.98
C ILE A 287 1.02 3.41 -12.54
N ALA A 288 1.70 4.48 -12.93
CA ALA A 288 3.07 4.76 -12.51
C ALA A 288 3.14 6.10 -11.75
N ILE A 289 3.83 6.11 -10.61
CA ILE A 289 4.04 7.30 -9.78
C ILE A 289 5.54 7.57 -9.72
N SER A 290 5.94 8.75 -10.20
CA SER A 290 7.31 9.29 -10.13
C SER A 290 7.38 10.32 -9.01
N MET A 291 8.44 10.29 -8.20
CA MET A 291 8.72 11.31 -7.21
C MET A 291 10.22 11.42 -6.96
N THR A 292 10.66 12.51 -6.33
CA THR A 292 11.97 12.57 -5.68
C THR A 292 11.79 12.51 -4.17
N LEU A 293 12.69 11.81 -3.49
CA LEU A 293 12.88 11.89 -2.05
C LEU A 293 14.33 12.34 -1.84
N HIS A 294 14.52 13.50 -1.21
CA HIS A 294 15.81 14.20 -1.23
C HIS A 294 16.33 14.33 -2.68
N ARG A 295 17.51 13.78 -2.96
CA ARG A 295 18.17 13.88 -4.27
C ARG A 295 17.98 12.65 -5.16
N SER A 296 17.41 11.56 -4.65
CA SER A 296 17.14 10.37 -5.46
C SER A 296 15.72 10.36 -6.01
N SER A 297 15.59 9.80 -7.19
CA SER A 297 14.33 9.62 -7.91
C SER A 297 13.78 8.21 -7.72
N LEU A 298 12.47 8.14 -7.44
CA LEU A 298 11.75 6.91 -7.17
C LEU A 298 10.59 6.75 -8.16
N CYS A 299 10.38 5.52 -8.63
CA CYS A 299 9.23 5.17 -9.46
C CYS A 299 8.52 3.93 -8.93
N PHE A 300 7.21 4.04 -8.72
CA PHE A 300 6.34 2.94 -8.32
C PHE A 300 5.38 2.62 -9.46
N VAL A 301 5.38 1.38 -9.94
CA VAL A 301 4.53 0.92 -11.05
C VAL A 301 3.58 -0.16 -10.55
N CYS A 302 2.28 0.10 -10.55
CA CYS A 302 1.24 -0.90 -10.26
C CYS A 302 0.61 -1.34 -11.56
N SER A 303 0.68 -2.64 -11.89
CA SER A 303 0.17 -3.16 -13.16
C SER A 303 -0.86 -4.28 -13.00
N HIS A 304 -1.65 -4.46 -14.06
CA HIS A 304 -2.54 -5.57 -14.27
C HIS A 304 -2.39 -5.99 -15.73
N LEU A 305 -1.58 -7.03 -15.97
CA LEU A 305 -1.21 -7.46 -17.33
C LEU A 305 -2.24 -8.41 -17.94
N ALA A 306 -2.13 -8.67 -19.24
CA ALA A 306 -2.98 -9.61 -19.96
C ALA A 306 -3.15 -10.96 -19.21
N SER A 307 -4.41 -11.34 -18.97
CA SER A 307 -4.75 -12.65 -18.39
C SER A 307 -4.83 -13.74 -19.47
N GLY A 308 -4.83 -15.00 -19.02
CA GLY A 308 -4.94 -16.16 -19.90
C GLY A 308 -3.99 -17.29 -19.49
N GLU A 309 -4.38 -18.52 -19.82
CA GLU A 309 -3.66 -19.77 -19.51
C GLU A 309 -3.26 -20.55 -20.77
N LYS A 310 -3.54 -20.01 -21.97
CA LYS A 310 -3.15 -20.68 -23.20
C LYS A 310 -1.65 -20.47 -23.41
N GLU A 311 -1.03 -21.46 -24.01
CA GLU A 311 0.33 -21.33 -24.53
C GLU A 311 0.43 -20.11 -25.45
N GLY A 312 1.47 -19.28 -25.26
CA GLY A 312 1.66 -18.02 -25.97
C GLY A 312 1.00 -16.80 -25.30
N ASP A 313 0.17 -16.98 -24.26
CA ASP A 313 -0.42 -15.84 -23.53
C ASP A 313 0.67 -15.04 -22.78
N GLU A 314 1.78 -15.67 -22.40
CA GLU A 314 2.97 -15.01 -21.81
C GLU A 314 3.58 -13.97 -22.74
N LEU A 315 3.54 -14.19 -24.06
CA LEU A 315 4.04 -13.22 -25.03
C LEU A 315 3.20 -11.94 -25.04
N ARG A 316 1.89 -12.02 -24.73
CA ARG A 316 1.05 -10.83 -24.58
C ARG A 316 1.42 -10.04 -23.33
N ARG A 317 1.75 -10.72 -22.23
CA ARG A 317 2.23 -10.08 -20.99
C ARG A 317 3.58 -9.40 -21.21
N ASN A 318 4.51 -10.05 -21.92
CA ASN A 318 5.77 -9.43 -22.31
C ASN A 318 5.55 -8.17 -23.16
N ALA A 319 4.65 -8.24 -24.14
CA ALA A 319 4.30 -7.11 -24.99
C ALA A 319 3.68 -5.95 -24.19
N ASP A 320 2.83 -6.25 -23.21
CA ASP A 320 2.28 -5.24 -22.29
C ASP A 320 3.39 -4.55 -21.48
N VAL A 321 4.34 -5.32 -20.93
CA VAL A 321 5.49 -4.76 -20.19
C VAL A 321 6.34 -3.86 -21.08
N ALA A 322 6.69 -4.33 -22.28
CA ALA A 322 7.48 -3.56 -23.24
C ALA A 322 6.77 -2.25 -23.62
N GLU A 323 5.47 -2.31 -23.85
CA GLU A 323 4.66 -1.16 -24.20
C GLU A 323 4.51 -0.16 -23.04
N ILE A 324 4.34 -0.63 -21.81
CA ILE A 324 4.33 0.21 -20.61
C ILE A 324 5.65 0.97 -20.48
N LEU A 325 6.79 0.28 -20.58
CA LEU A 325 8.11 0.90 -20.48
C LEU A 325 8.37 1.91 -21.61
N ARG A 326 7.82 1.67 -22.80
CA ARG A 326 7.96 2.53 -23.98
C ARG A 326 7.09 3.78 -23.89
N SER A 327 5.85 3.63 -23.42
CA SER A 327 4.80 4.66 -23.50
C SER A 327 4.65 5.50 -22.24
N ALA A 328 5.04 4.98 -21.06
CA ALA A 328 4.98 5.74 -19.83
C ALA A 328 5.88 6.97 -19.89
N HIS A 329 5.30 8.14 -19.60
CA HIS A 329 6.00 9.41 -19.71
C HIS A 329 5.55 10.42 -18.65
N PHE A 330 6.51 10.94 -17.89
CA PHE A 330 6.28 11.96 -16.87
C PHE A 330 6.61 13.35 -17.42
N PRO A 331 5.66 14.30 -17.44
CA PRO A 331 5.91 15.65 -17.91
C PRO A 331 7.07 16.33 -17.15
N ARG A 332 7.82 17.18 -17.84
CA ARG A 332 8.89 17.97 -17.22
C ARG A 332 8.35 18.82 -16.07
N ALA A 333 8.87 18.57 -14.87
CA ALA A 333 8.47 19.30 -13.67
C ALA A 333 9.25 20.61 -13.46
N CYS A 334 10.45 20.75 -14.06
CA CYS A 334 11.30 21.92 -13.87
C CYS A 334 12.04 22.32 -15.16
N LYS A 335 12.22 23.63 -15.36
CA LYS A 335 12.99 24.22 -16.47
C LYS A 335 14.45 24.55 -16.09
N SER A 336 14.85 24.29 -14.85
CA SER A 336 16.22 24.52 -14.36
C SER A 336 17.22 23.68 -15.16
N PRO A 337 18.46 24.12 -15.40
CA PRO A 337 19.50 23.28 -15.97
C PRO A 337 19.75 21.99 -15.16
N ALA A 338 19.47 22.01 -13.86
CA ALA A 338 19.51 20.84 -12.99
C ALA A 338 18.35 19.85 -13.23
N SER A 339 17.36 20.18 -14.07
CA SER A 339 16.22 19.32 -14.40
C SER A 339 16.60 18.08 -15.18
N HIS A 340 17.80 18.03 -15.78
CA HIS A 340 18.33 16.83 -16.45
C HIS A 340 18.46 15.63 -15.50
N ARG A 341 18.39 15.84 -14.18
CA ARG A 341 18.37 14.77 -13.18
C ARG A 341 16.96 14.27 -12.82
N ILE A 342 15.90 14.90 -13.32
CA ILE A 342 14.52 14.51 -13.03
C ILE A 342 14.03 13.59 -14.16
N PRO A 343 13.78 12.30 -13.87
CA PRO A 343 13.40 11.32 -14.89
C PRO A 343 12.10 11.68 -15.61
N GLU A 344 12.02 11.38 -16.90
CA GLU A 344 10.82 11.49 -17.73
C GLU A 344 10.26 10.11 -18.10
N ARG A 345 11.02 9.04 -17.91
CA ARG A 345 10.62 7.65 -18.17
C ARG A 345 10.86 6.75 -16.96
N ILE A 346 10.18 5.61 -16.90
CA ILE A 346 10.32 4.64 -15.79
C ILE A 346 11.79 4.26 -15.58
N LEU A 347 12.47 3.77 -16.63
CA LEU A 347 13.85 3.25 -16.55
C LEU A 347 14.94 4.30 -16.29
N GLU A 348 14.58 5.58 -16.23
CA GLU A 348 15.50 6.67 -15.93
C GLU A 348 15.60 6.99 -14.43
N HIS A 349 14.78 6.35 -13.58
CA HIS A 349 14.79 6.59 -12.13
C HIS A 349 15.92 5.82 -11.43
N ASP A 350 16.35 6.32 -10.28
CA ASP A 350 17.41 5.70 -9.47
C ASP A 350 16.92 4.45 -8.75
N ARG A 351 15.65 4.49 -8.30
CA ARG A 351 15.00 3.42 -7.53
C ARG A 351 13.63 3.11 -8.14
N MET A 352 13.41 1.90 -8.60
CA MET A 352 12.14 1.50 -9.21
C MET A 352 11.59 0.26 -8.53
N ILE A 353 10.30 0.26 -8.22
CA ILE A 353 9.57 -0.91 -7.74
C ILE A 353 8.33 -1.11 -8.61
N TRP A 354 8.22 -2.31 -9.18
CA TRP A 354 7.09 -2.74 -10.00
C TRP A 354 6.31 -3.82 -9.26
N LEU A 355 5.05 -3.57 -9.03
CA LEU A 355 4.13 -4.43 -8.31
C LEU A 355 2.86 -4.67 -9.14
N GLY A 356 2.14 -5.75 -8.88
CA GLY A 356 0.85 -5.95 -9.53
C GLY A 356 0.43 -7.40 -9.69
N ASP A 357 -0.74 -7.57 -10.29
CA ASP A 357 -1.17 -8.83 -10.90
C ASP A 357 -0.55 -8.92 -12.30
N LEU A 358 0.63 -9.53 -12.36
CA LEU A 358 1.37 -9.74 -13.60
C LEU A 358 0.80 -10.89 -14.43
N ASN A 359 -0.12 -11.69 -13.86
CA ASN A 359 -0.88 -12.73 -14.55
C ASN A 359 -0.07 -13.86 -15.22
N TYR A 360 1.25 -13.95 -15.00
CA TYR A 360 2.06 -15.09 -15.44
C TYR A 360 1.60 -16.37 -14.74
N ARG A 361 1.67 -17.49 -15.45
CA ARG A 361 1.14 -18.79 -15.02
C ARG A 361 2.26 -19.82 -14.85
N VAL A 362 1.90 -20.98 -14.31
CA VAL A 362 2.80 -22.13 -14.26
C VAL A 362 2.56 -23.00 -15.50
N SER A 363 3.62 -23.29 -16.25
CA SER A 363 3.59 -24.08 -17.48
C SER A 363 3.59 -25.59 -17.19
N LEU A 364 2.58 -26.05 -16.43
CA LEU A 364 2.35 -27.45 -16.08
C LEU A 364 0.88 -27.82 -16.26
N SER A 365 0.61 -29.12 -16.40
CA SER A 365 -0.78 -29.59 -16.30
C SER A 365 -1.32 -29.41 -14.89
N TYR A 366 -2.64 -29.34 -14.77
CA TYR A 366 -3.29 -29.20 -13.46
C TYR A 366 -2.92 -30.35 -12.51
N GLU A 367 -2.86 -31.58 -13.04
CA GLU A 367 -2.51 -32.78 -12.29
C GLU A 367 -1.08 -32.71 -11.74
N GLU A 368 -0.09 -32.36 -12.57
CA GLU A 368 1.31 -32.21 -12.13
C GLU A 368 1.46 -31.08 -11.11
N THR A 369 0.82 -29.93 -11.35
CA THR A 369 0.83 -28.83 -10.38
C THR A 369 0.25 -29.24 -9.04
N ARG A 370 -0.82 -30.05 -9.03
CA ARG A 370 -1.43 -30.56 -7.80
C ARG A 370 -0.51 -31.44 -6.99
N THR A 371 0.21 -32.35 -7.64
CA THR A 371 1.17 -33.22 -6.95
C THR A 371 2.24 -32.39 -6.24
N LEU A 372 2.84 -31.44 -6.95
CA LEU A 372 3.88 -30.58 -6.36
C LEU A 372 3.32 -29.66 -5.25
N LEU A 373 2.07 -29.20 -5.37
CA LEU A 373 1.39 -28.44 -4.30
C LEU A 373 1.19 -29.27 -3.03
N GLU A 374 0.84 -30.56 -3.15
CA GLU A 374 0.66 -31.47 -2.00
C GLU A 374 1.97 -31.74 -1.28
N GLU A 375 3.07 -31.76 -2.03
CA GLU A 375 4.43 -31.96 -1.53
C GLU A 375 5.06 -30.67 -0.99
N ASN A 376 4.42 -29.51 -1.20
CA ASN A 376 4.98 -28.17 -0.97
C ASN A 376 6.31 -27.94 -1.70
N ASP A 377 6.49 -28.56 -2.87
CA ASP A 377 7.68 -28.40 -3.70
C ASP A 377 7.58 -27.13 -4.55
N TRP A 378 7.77 -25.99 -3.89
CA TRP A 378 7.74 -24.68 -4.52
C TRP A 378 8.86 -24.47 -5.52
N ASP A 379 10.05 -25.03 -5.24
CA ASP A 379 11.22 -24.84 -6.08
C ASP A 379 10.98 -25.45 -7.47
N THR A 380 10.51 -26.70 -7.55
CA THR A 380 10.18 -27.36 -8.83
C THR A 380 9.02 -26.65 -9.57
N LEU A 381 8.02 -26.15 -8.84
CA LEU A 381 6.92 -25.38 -9.44
C LEU A 381 7.41 -24.06 -10.04
N LEU A 382 8.31 -23.36 -9.35
CA LEU A 382 8.88 -22.08 -9.77
C LEU A 382 9.79 -22.22 -10.99
N GLU A 383 10.46 -23.36 -11.19
CA GLU A 383 11.17 -23.65 -12.45
C GLU A 383 10.25 -23.61 -13.68
N LYS A 384 8.94 -23.78 -13.48
CA LYS A 384 7.92 -23.74 -14.53
C LYS A 384 7.08 -22.46 -14.49
N ASP A 385 7.40 -21.51 -13.61
CA ASP A 385 6.77 -20.19 -13.57
C ASP A 385 7.16 -19.38 -14.83
N GLN A 386 6.17 -18.96 -15.59
CA GLN A 386 6.41 -18.25 -16.84
C GLN A 386 7.19 -16.95 -16.62
N LEU A 387 6.96 -16.20 -15.53
CA LEU A 387 7.71 -14.96 -15.30
C LEU A 387 9.20 -15.24 -15.10
N MET A 388 9.53 -16.26 -14.30
CA MET A 388 10.93 -16.69 -14.11
C MET A 388 11.56 -17.13 -15.42
N VAL A 389 10.88 -17.98 -16.20
CA VAL A 389 11.36 -18.46 -17.50
C VAL A 389 11.58 -17.32 -18.51
N GLU A 390 10.62 -16.39 -18.60
CA GLU A 390 10.72 -15.26 -19.53
C GLU A 390 11.82 -14.26 -19.12
N ARG A 391 12.05 -14.08 -17.81
CA ARG A 391 13.13 -13.24 -17.27
C ARG A 391 14.51 -13.84 -17.48
N GLU A 392 14.67 -15.13 -17.19
CA GLU A 392 15.94 -15.85 -17.38
C GLU A 392 16.36 -15.83 -18.85
N ALA A 393 15.39 -15.97 -19.74
CA ALA A 393 15.65 -15.85 -21.18
C ALA A 393 15.83 -14.41 -21.69
N GLY A 394 15.77 -13.40 -20.81
CA GLY A 394 15.97 -12.00 -21.14
C GLY A 394 14.86 -11.38 -22.01
N ARG A 395 13.68 -12.00 -22.08
CA ARG A 395 12.55 -11.54 -22.92
C ARG A 395 11.69 -10.48 -22.26
N VAL A 396 11.71 -10.39 -20.93
CA VAL A 396 10.95 -9.41 -20.15
C VAL A 396 11.73 -9.01 -18.89
N PHE A 397 11.47 -7.81 -18.36
CA PHE A 397 12.03 -7.35 -17.08
C PHE A 397 13.57 -7.48 -16.99
N ARG A 398 14.28 -7.23 -18.09
CA ARG A 398 15.75 -7.28 -18.12
C ARG A 398 16.35 -6.31 -17.08
N GLY A 399 17.23 -6.82 -16.22
CA GLY A 399 17.88 -6.04 -15.15
C GLY A 399 17.05 -5.89 -13.87
N TRP A 400 15.76 -6.27 -13.88
CA TRP A 400 14.93 -6.25 -12.68
C TRP A 400 15.20 -7.48 -11.81
N LYS A 401 15.16 -7.29 -10.50
CA LYS A 401 15.36 -8.29 -9.45
C LYS A 401 14.01 -8.63 -8.81
N GLU A 402 13.92 -9.82 -8.24
CA GLU A 402 12.77 -10.32 -7.47
C GLU A 402 13.31 -11.19 -6.34
N GLY A 403 12.70 -11.12 -5.16
CA GLY A 403 13.13 -11.91 -4.01
C GLY A 403 12.78 -13.37 -4.17
N LYS A 404 13.42 -14.22 -3.36
CA LYS A 404 13.08 -15.64 -3.34
C LYS A 404 11.63 -15.81 -2.88
N ILE A 405 10.83 -16.48 -3.70
CA ILE A 405 9.46 -16.84 -3.35
C ILE A 405 9.51 -18.09 -2.48
N CYS A 406 9.06 -17.96 -1.23
CA CYS A 406 9.00 -19.06 -0.25
C CYS A 406 7.55 -19.31 0.21
N PHE A 407 6.57 -18.90 -0.58
CA PHE A 407 5.14 -18.99 -0.27
C PHE A 407 4.35 -19.64 -1.40
N ALA A 408 3.23 -20.26 -1.06
CA ALA A 408 2.38 -20.97 -2.02
C ALA A 408 1.71 -20.03 -3.04
N PRO A 409 1.34 -20.52 -4.24
CA PRO A 409 0.69 -19.74 -5.29
C PRO A 409 -0.48 -18.89 -4.80
N THR A 410 -0.58 -17.66 -5.30
CA THR A 410 -1.54 -16.65 -4.81
C THR A 410 -2.90 -16.72 -5.51
N TYR A 411 -2.98 -17.44 -6.62
CA TYR A 411 -4.16 -17.59 -7.47
C TYR A 411 -4.31 -19.06 -7.91
N LYS A 412 -5.48 -19.62 -8.20
CA LYS A 412 -6.84 -19.11 -7.99
C LYS A 412 -7.51 -19.86 -6.85
N TYR A 413 -7.95 -19.14 -5.83
CA TYR A 413 -8.68 -19.72 -4.71
C TYR A 413 -10.19 -19.79 -4.96
N THR A 414 -10.84 -20.75 -4.29
CA THR A 414 -12.29 -20.75 -4.15
C THR A 414 -12.68 -19.61 -3.21
N GLN A 415 -13.82 -18.96 -3.46
CA GLN A 415 -14.33 -17.86 -2.66
C GLN A 415 -14.36 -18.22 -1.16
N ASN A 416 -13.77 -17.36 -0.32
CA ASN A 416 -13.76 -17.53 1.13
C ASN A 416 -13.21 -18.89 1.62
N SER A 417 -12.21 -19.42 0.92
CA SER A 417 -11.63 -20.74 1.20
C SER A 417 -10.12 -20.74 0.94
N ASP A 418 -9.41 -21.69 1.58
CA ASP A 418 -8.00 -21.98 1.30
C ASP A 418 -7.82 -23.07 0.24
N ALA A 419 -8.93 -23.63 -0.28
CA ALA A 419 -8.89 -24.58 -1.39
C ALA A 419 -8.72 -23.86 -2.73
N TYR A 420 -7.82 -24.37 -3.58
CA TYR A 420 -7.71 -23.88 -4.95
C TYR A 420 -8.96 -24.22 -5.76
N ALA A 421 -9.39 -23.32 -6.65
CA ALA A 421 -10.65 -23.44 -7.39
C ALA A 421 -10.73 -24.69 -8.29
N GLY A 422 -9.59 -25.27 -8.66
CA GLY A 422 -9.56 -26.51 -9.45
C GLY A 422 -9.94 -27.78 -8.65
N GLU A 423 -9.89 -27.74 -7.32
CA GLU A 423 -10.21 -28.87 -6.44
C GLU A 423 -11.73 -29.10 -6.34
N THR A 424 -12.51 -28.01 -6.38
CA THR A 424 -13.97 -28.04 -6.20
C THR A 424 -14.75 -28.02 -7.52
N ALA A 425 -14.07 -27.87 -8.65
CA ALA A 425 -14.70 -27.73 -9.96
C ALA A 425 -15.26 -29.05 -10.50
N LYS A 426 -16.59 -29.15 -10.63
CA LYS A 426 -17.30 -30.31 -11.23
C LYS A 426 -17.01 -30.56 -12.72
N SER A 427 -16.31 -29.65 -13.40
CA SER A 427 -16.01 -29.73 -14.83
C SER A 427 -14.58 -29.31 -15.13
N LYS A 428 -13.86 -30.12 -15.93
CA LYS A 428 -12.49 -29.82 -16.39
C LYS A 428 -12.35 -28.45 -17.08
N LYS A 429 -13.41 -27.94 -17.72
CA LYS A 429 -13.40 -26.64 -18.43
C LYS A 429 -13.29 -25.40 -17.52
N LYS A 430 -13.57 -25.55 -16.21
CA LYS A 430 -13.51 -24.46 -15.22
C LYS A 430 -12.29 -24.53 -14.30
N ARG A 431 -11.45 -25.56 -14.44
CA ARG A 431 -10.22 -25.69 -13.67
C ARG A 431 -9.24 -24.58 -14.07
N ARG A 432 -8.59 -24.00 -13.08
CA ARG A 432 -7.49 -23.03 -13.21
C ARG A 432 -6.30 -23.62 -12.48
N THR A 433 -5.14 -23.59 -13.12
CA THR A 433 -3.90 -24.07 -12.52
C THR A 433 -3.43 -23.01 -11.52
N PRO A 434 -3.11 -23.39 -10.26
CA PRO A 434 -2.56 -22.44 -9.31
C PRO A 434 -1.28 -21.75 -9.83
N ALA A 435 -1.14 -20.45 -9.58
CA ALA A 435 -0.05 -19.64 -10.10
C ALA A 435 0.30 -18.46 -9.18
N TRP A 436 1.55 -17.98 -9.29
CA TRP A 436 2.02 -16.73 -8.70
C TRP A 436 1.75 -15.56 -9.65
N CYS A 437 0.50 -15.11 -9.67
CA CYS A 437 0.08 -13.98 -10.49
C CYS A 437 0.54 -12.63 -9.90
N ASP A 438 0.56 -12.53 -8.57
CA ASP A 438 0.78 -11.30 -7.82
C ASP A 438 2.27 -11.17 -7.44
N ARG A 439 2.99 -10.18 -7.99
CA ARG A 439 4.46 -10.13 -7.94
C ARG A 439 4.99 -8.73 -7.58
N ILE A 440 6.19 -8.68 -7.01
CA ILE A 440 6.89 -7.43 -6.69
C ILE A 440 8.35 -7.56 -7.14
N LEU A 441 8.76 -6.71 -8.09
CA LEU A 441 10.10 -6.63 -8.65
C LEU A 441 10.70 -5.25 -8.40
N TRP A 442 12.02 -5.13 -8.43
CA TRP A 442 12.71 -3.85 -8.33
C TRP A 442 13.86 -3.72 -9.32
N HIS A 443 14.24 -2.49 -9.61
CA HIS A 443 15.38 -2.15 -10.46
C HIS A 443 16.10 -0.92 -9.90
N GLY A 444 17.41 -0.86 -10.11
CA GLY A 444 18.28 0.16 -9.54
C GLY A 444 19.16 -0.40 -8.42
N ASP A 445 20.18 0.37 -8.07
CA ASP A 445 21.08 0.10 -6.94
C ASP A 445 20.46 0.61 -5.63
N GLY A 446 21.04 0.27 -4.48
CA GLY A 446 20.57 0.78 -3.19
C GLY A 446 19.15 0.34 -2.80
N ILE A 447 18.66 -0.79 -3.32
CA ILE A 447 17.40 -1.43 -2.92
C ILE A 447 17.70 -2.85 -2.47
N GLU A 448 17.35 -3.14 -1.21
CA GLU A 448 17.41 -4.47 -0.62
C GLU A 448 16.01 -4.91 -0.19
N GLN A 449 15.56 -6.07 -0.66
CA GLN A 449 14.30 -6.64 -0.20
C GLN A 449 14.55 -7.46 1.07
N LEU A 450 14.04 -6.98 2.20
CA LEU A 450 14.18 -7.60 3.52
C LEU A 450 13.18 -8.74 3.74
N GLN A 451 11.95 -8.58 3.22
CA GLN A 451 10.88 -9.57 3.35
C GLN A 451 10.12 -9.70 2.04
N TYR A 452 9.63 -10.91 1.75
CA TYR A 452 8.73 -11.16 0.64
C TYR A 452 7.71 -12.23 1.00
N LEU A 453 6.46 -11.80 1.22
CA LEU A 453 5.46 -12.58 1.93
C LEU A 453 4.11 -12.54 1.21
N ARG A 454 3.30 -13.56 1.51
CA ARG A 454 1.90 -13.64 1.13
C ARG A 454 1.04 -13.48 2.38
N GLY A 455 0.01 -12.64 2.30
CA GLY A 455 -1.01 -12.56 3.33
C GLY A 455 -2.15 -13.57 3.11
N GLU A 456 -2.85 -13.94 4.18
CA GLU A 456 -3.83 -15.04 4.17
C GLU A 456 -5.29 -14.58 4.03
N SER A 457 -5.52 -13.32 3.62
CA SER A 457 -6.87 -12.80 3.47
C SER A 457 -7.67 -13.57 2.41
N ARG A 458 -8.84 -14.07 2.80
CA ARG A 458 -9.77 -14.81 1.93
C ARG A 458 -10.79 -13.90 1.22
N PHE A 459 -10.59 -12.59 1.27
CA PHE A 459 -11.52 -11.60 0.69
C PHE A 459 -11.63 -11.76 -0.84
N SER A 460 -10.55 -12.13 -1.51
CA SER A 460 -10.47 -12.34 -2.97
C SER A 460 -10.15 -13.81 -3.31
N ASP A 461 -10.29 -14.17 -4.58
CA ASP A 461 -9.70 -15.41 -5.13
C ASP A 461 -8.18 -15.30 -5.34
N HIS A 462 -7.61 -14.12 -5.08
CA HIS A 462 -6.18 -13.90 -4.89
C HIS A 462 -5.83 -13.67 -3.42
N ARG A 463 -4.63 -14.10 -3.03
CA ARG A 463 -4.00 -13.74 -1.76
C ARG A 463 -3.14 -12.48 -1.94
N PRO A 464 -3.20 -11.50 -1.01
CA PRO A 464 -2.35 -10.32 -1.09
C PRO A 464 -0.87 -10.70 -0.97
N VAL A 465 0.00 -9.94 -1.63
CA VAL A 465 1.47 -10.11 -1.57
C VAL A 465 2.09 -8.81 -1.10
N CYS A 466 3.06 -8.91 -0.18
CA CYS A 466 3.81 -7.76 0.29
C CYS A 466 5.31 -8.02 0.33
N GLY A 467 6.08 -6.94 0.26
CA GLY A 467 7.51 -6.96 0.49
C GLY A 467 7.92 -5.75 1.33
N VAL A 468 8.94 -5.95 2.17
CA VAL A 468 9.58 -4.88 2.94
C VAL A 468 10.95 -4.64 2.32
N PHE A 469 11.28 -3.37 2.07
CA PHE A 469 12.51 -2.97 1.40
C PHE A 469 13.29 -1.98 2.27
N ALA A 470 14.60 -2.12 2.32
CA ALA A 470 15.50 -1.03 2.68
C ALA A 470 15.94 -0.32 1.40
N VAL A 471 15.74 0.99 1.34
CA VAL A 471 16.06 1.82 0.17
C VAL A 471 16.99 2.95 0.57
N GLU A 472 18.18 2.96 -0.03
CA GLU A 472 19.18 4.01 0.13
C GLU A 472 18.85 5.19 -0.79
N VAL A 473 18.90 6.39 -0.22
CA VAL A 473 18.56 7.66 -0.85
C VAL A 473 19.63 8.68 -0.53
N ASP A 474 20.06 9.44 -1.53
CA ASP A 474 21.11 10.45 -1.38
C ASP A 474 20.55 11.67 -0.63
N ALA A 475 21.17 12.02 0.49
CA ALA A 475 20.75 13.11 1.37
C ALA A 475 21.13 14.49 0.81
N ASP A 476 20.42 15.53 1.27
CA ASP A 476 20.75 16.92 0.97
C ASP A 476 22.03 17.35 1.72
N ASP A 477 22.88 18.19 1.09
CA ASP A 477 24.12 18.69 1.71
C ASP A 477 23.82 19.32 3.08
N GLY A 478 24.26 18.67 4.17
CA GLY A 478 24.10 19.14 5.54
C GLY A 478 23.12 18.35 6.42
N SER A 479 22.32 17.43 5.89
CA SER A 479 21.51 16.52 6.70
C SER A 479 22.32 15.27 7.09
N LYS A 480 23.10 15.39 8.18
CA LYS A 480 23.68 14.21 8.85
C LYS A 480 22.56 13.42 9.56
N ILE A 481 21.67 12.78 8.82
CA ILE A 481 20.68 11.85 9.38
C ILE A 481 21.09 10.44 8.99
N MET A 482 22.05 9.89 9.73
CA MET A 482 22.36 8.47 9.67
C MET A 482 21.25 7.70 10.40
N ARG A 483 20.14 7.41 9.72
CA ARG A 483 19.19 6.38 10.14
C ARG A 483 19.66 5.06 9.53
N SER A 484 20.47 4.34 10.28
CA SER A 484 20.86 2.97 9.97
C SER A 484 19.87 2.01 10.63
N TYR A 485 19.13 1.24 9.84
CA TYR A 485 18.37 0.10 10.34
C TYR A 485 19.34 -1.06 10.61
N TYR A 486 20.15 -0.96 11.67
CA TYR A 486 21.01 -2.08 12.09
C TYR A 486 20.13 -3.14 12.75
N SER A 487 19.81 -4.22 12.03
CA SER A 487 19.34 -5.45 12.67
C SER A 487 20.41 -5.93 13.66
N ALA A 488 20.03 -6.05 14.93
CA ALA A 488 20.93 -6.39 16.02
C ALA A 488 21.58 -7.78 15.84
N ASN A 489 22.90 -7.82 15.95
CA ASN A 489 23.71 -9.04 16.02
C ASN A 489 23.21 -10.00 17.12
N ALA A 490 22.65 -11.15 16.76
CA ALA A 490 22.53 -12.28 17.67
C ALA A 490 23.73 -13.23 17.48
N ARG A 491 24.64 -13.22 18.46
CA ARG A 491 25.78 -14.13 18.55
C ARG A 491 25.32 -15.58 18.53
N ILE A 492 25.98 -16.38 17.70
CA ILE A 492 25.83 -17.83 17.61
C ILE A 492 26.25 -18.48 18.94
N GLY A 493 25.30 -19.13 19.61
CA GLY A 493 25.56 -20.19 20.58
C GLY A 493 25.06 -21.50 19.99
N TYR A 494 25.98 -22.35 19.55
CA TYR A 494 25.69 -23.73 19.14
C TYR A 494 25.35 -24.54 20.39
N ASP A 495 24.14 -25.06 20.49
CA ASP A 495 23.87 -26.27 21.27
C ASP A 495 23.05 -27.23 20.40
N ARG A 496 23.65 -28.39 20.10
CA ARG A 496 22.97 -29.55 19.51
C ARG A 496 22.18 -30.28 20.59
N PRO A 497 20.95 -30.72 20.34
CA PRO A 497 20.36 -31.82 21.09
C PRO A 497 20.74 -33.17 20.46
N ALA A 498 20.94 -34.16 21.33
CA ALA A 498 21.20 -35.56 21.04
C ALA A 498 19.94 -36.32 20.57
#